data_AF-A0A7Y9FQN0-F1
#
_entry.id   AF-A0A7Y9FQN0-F1
#
_cell.length_a   1.000
_cell.length_b   1.000
_cell.length_c   1.000
_cell.angle_alpha   90.00
_cell.angle_beta   90.00
_cell.angle_gamma   90.00
#
_symmetry.space_group_name_H-M   'P 1'
#
loop_
_entity.id
_entity.type
_entity.pdbx_description
1 polymer ?
#
loop_
_entity_poly.entity_id
_entity_poly.type
_entity_poly.pdbx_seq_one_letter_code
_entity_poly.pdbx_strand_id
1 'polypeptide(L)'
;MPIRARLLPLLALVALAGCSHTGAVEGPVALGQTALVGGPRVRPDHVIEDSRCPVGTRCVWAGRVVVRATVSGGDWSKTVDLVLGVPVDIADGKLTLTAVTPERTESTSAKTTPSRFTFAFQGGL
;
A
#
# COMPACT_ATOMS: atom_id res chain seq x y z
N MET A 1 -36.47 57.72 -23.34
CA MET A 1 -36.17 57.28 -21.96
C MET A 1 -35.58 55.86 -22.01
N PRO A 2 -34.26 55.65 -21.81
CA PRO A 2 -33.67 54.33 -21.92
C PRO A 2 -33.78 53.53 -20.61
N ILE A 3 -34.32 52.33 -20.72
CA ILE A 3 -34.51 51.32 -19.67
C ILE A 3 -33.14 50.72 -19.33
N ARG A 4 -32.66 50.92 -18.09
CA ARG A 4 -31.44 50.29 -17.57
C ARG A 4 -31.77 48.85 -17.13
N ALA A 5 -31.49 47.88 -17.98
CA ALA A 5 -31.56 46.46 -17.63
C ALA A 5 -30.42 46.13 -16.65
N ARG A 6 -30.78 45.84 -15.39
CA ARG A 6 -29.85 45.36 -14.37
C ARG A 6 -29.50 43.90 -14.67
N LEU A 7 -28.25 43.65 -15.07
CA LEU A 7 -27.70 42.30 -15.11
C LEU A 7 -27.59 41.76 -13.67
N LEU A 8 -28.36 40.72 -13.35
CA LEU A 8 -28.16 39.89 -12.15
C LEU A 8 -26.95 38.98 -12.37
N PRO A 9 -26.02 38.85 -11.40
CA PRO A 9 -24.94 37.89 -11.51
C PRO A 9 -25.48 36.49 -11.23
N LEU A 10 -25.27 35.56 -12.16
CA LEU A 10 -25.56 34.13 -11.99
C LEU A 10 -24.57 33.56 -10.96
N LEU A 11 -25.06 33.20 -9.78
CA LEU A 11 -24.35 32.38 -8.79
C LEU A 11 -24.84 30.93 -8.90
N ALA A 12 -23.93 29.99 -8.59
CA ALA A 12 -24.13 28.57 -8.24
C ALA A 12 -23.83 27.55 -9.35
N LEU A 13 -23.17 26.41 -9.12
CA LEU A 13 -22.46 25.83 -7.97
C LEU A 13 -21.57 24.72 -8.60
N VAL A 14 -20.24 24.78 -8.47
CA VAL A 14 -19.36 23.71 -9.00
C VAL A 14 -19.23 22.63 -7.93
N ALA A 15 -19.85 21.48 -8.14
CA ALA A 15 -19.69 20.29 -7.29
C ALA A 15 -18.37 19.58 -7.66
N LEU A 16 -17.37 19.60 -6.78
CA LEU A 16 -16.16 18.81 -6.94
C LEU A 16 -16.44 17.34 -6.56
N ALA A 17 -16.70 16.50 -7.57
CA ALA A 17 -16.61 15.05 -7.43
C ALA A 17 -15.12 14.64 -7.45
N GLY A 18 -14.50 14.53 -6.28
CA GLY A 18 -13.13 14.05 -6.14
C GLY A 18 -13.09 12.52 -6.12
N CYS A 19 -12.80 11.88 -7.26
CA CYS A 19 -12.38 10.49 -7.28
C CYS A 19 -10.91 10.41 -6.87
N SER A 20 -10.63 10.07 -5.61
CA SER A 20 -9.27 9.77 -5.16
C SER A 20 -8.84 8.39 -5.69
N HIS A 21 -8.47 8.33 -6.96
CA HIS A 21 -7.78 7.16 -7.50
C HIS A 21 -6.33 7.21 -7.01
N THR A 22 -6.03 6.47 -5.95
CA THR A 22 -4.65 6.42 -5.43
C THR A 22 -3.82 5.62 -6.42
N GLY A 23 -3.09 6.32 -7.29
CA GLY A 23 -2.21 5.73 -8.28
C GLY A 23 -1.11 4.89 -7.64
N ALA A 24 -0.49 4.02 -8.44
CA ALA A 24 0.60 3.19 -7.95
C ALA A 24 1.81 4.05 -7.56
N VAL A 25 2.42 3.75 -6.42
CA VAL A 25 3.61 4.46 -5.91
C VAL A 25 4.76 3.48 -5.64
N GLU A 26 6.01 3.93 -5.73
CA GLU A 26 7.18 3.07 -5.46
C GLU A 26 7.44 2.89 -3.94
N GLY A 27 6.84 3.75 -3.11
CA GLY A 27 7.10 3.82 -1.68
C GLY A 27 6.30 2.86 -0.80
N PRO A 28 6.40 3.03 0.53
CA PRO A 28 5.64 2.22 1.48
C PRO A 28 4.13 2.49 1.32
N VAL A 29 3.36 1.45 0.99
CA VAL A 29 1.91 1.54 0.71
C VAL A 29 1.07 1.03 1.88
N ALA A 30 -0.13 1.58 2.07
CA ALA A 30 -1.10 1.01 3.01
C ALA A 30 -1.82 -0.22 2.40
N LEU A 31 -2.58 -0.94 3.24
CA LEU A 31 -3.49 -1.97 2.75
C LEU A 31 -4.43 -1.38 1.69
N GLY A 32 -4.65 -2.13 0.61
CA GLY A 32 -5.48 -1.74 -0.53
C GLY A 32 -4.83 -0.77 -1.51
N GLN A 33 -3.73 -0.10 -1.14
CA GLN A 33 -2.97 0.74 -2.07
C GLN A 33 -2.03 -0.12 -2.92
N THR A 34 -1.82 0.27 -4.17
CA THR A 34 -0.95 -0.50 -5.08
C THR A 34 0.44 0.12 -5.11
N ALA A 35 1.47 -0.71 -4.96
CA ALA A 35 2.85 -0.35 -5.19
C ALA A 35 3.29 -0.77 -6.61
N LEU A 36 4.09 0.05 -7.28
CA LEU A 36 4.78 -0.33 -8.52
C LEU A 36 6.23 -0.61 -8.17
N VAL A 37 6.72 -1.82 -8.43
CA VAL A 37 8.07 -2.23 -8.02
C VAL A 37 8.80 -2.92 -9.16
N GLY A 38 9.60 -2.15 -9.92
CA GLY A 38 10.50 -2.69 -10.94
C GLY A 38 9.85 -3.53 -12.05
N GLY A 39 8.53 -3.50 -12.20
CA GLY A 39 7.78 -4.33 -13.14
C GLY A 39 6.38 -4.65 -12.64
N PRO A 40 6.21 -5.58 -11.69
CA PRO A 40 4.91 -5.94 -11.15
C PRO A 40 4.28 -4.82 -10.31
N ARG A 41 2.94 -4.83 -10.29
CA ARG A 41 2.10 -4.08 -9.36
C ARG A 41 1.74 -4.98 -8.17
N VAL A 42 1.94 -4.49 -6.96
CA VAL A 42 1.73 -5.24 -5.71
C VAL A 42 0.74 -4.50 -4.83
N ARG A 43 -0.38 -5.14 -4.48
CA ARG A 43 -1.39 -4.58 -3.58
C ARG A 43 -1.52 -5.46 -2.34
N PRO A 44 -1.05 -5.04 -1.16
CA PRO A 44 -1.28 -5.78 0.08
C PRO A 44 -2.77 -5.72 0.42
N ASP A 45 -3.38 -6.90 0.57
CA ASP A 45 -4.81 -7.07 0.80
C ASP A 45 -5.15 -7.04 2.29
N HIS A 46 -4.44 -7.86 3.07
CA HIS A 46 -4.56 -7.90 4.53
C HIS A 46 -3.34 -8.54 5.17
N VAL A 47 -3.16 -8.27 6.46
CA VAL A 47 -2.15 -8.93 7.30
C VAL A 47 -2.71 -10.27 7.76
N ILE A 48 -1.98 -11.35 7.48
CA ILE A 48 -2.29 -12.70 7.98
C ILE A 48 -1.72 -12.86 9.39
N GLU A 49 -0.47 -12.41 9.59
CA GLU A 49 0.22 -12.47 10.88
C GLU A 49 1.13 -11.26 11.02
N ASP A 50 1.14 -10.65 12.20
CA ASP A 50 2.18 -9.71 12.62
C ASP A 50 2.52 -9.99 14.10
N SER A 51 3.50 -10.88 14.28
CA SER A 51 4.01 -11.31 15.58
C SER A 51 5.39 -10.72 15.88
N ARG A 52 5.80 -9.66 15.17
CA ARG A 52 7.13 -9.02 15.31
C ARG A 52 7.45 -8.73 16.78
N CYS A 53 8.63 -9.17 17.20
CA CYS A 53 9.15 -8.81 18.51
C CYS A 53 9.33 -7.27 18.60
N PRO A 54 8.77 -6.60 19.63
CA PRO A 54 8.97 -5.17 19.79
C PRO A 54 10.44 -4.81 20.00
N VAL A 55 10.83 -3.64 19.49
CA VAL A 55 12.19 -3.11 19.66
C VAL A 55 12.48 -2.92 21.15
N GLY A 56 13.63 -3.42 21.60
CA GLY A 56 14.04 -3.36 23.01
C GLY A 56 13.49 -4.50 23.88
N THR A 57 12.65 -5.38 23.36
CA THR A 57 12.11 -6.53 24.09
C THR A 57 12.89 -7.82 23.79
N ARG A 58 13.07 -8.67 24.80
CA ARG A 58 13.64 -10.02 24.62
C ARG A 58 12.53 -11.05 24.41
N CYS A 59 12.21 -11.34 23.16
CA CYS A 59 11.24 -12.38 22.83
C CYS A 59 11.86 -13.78 22.81
N VAL A 60 11.11 -14.78 23.27
CA VAL A 60 11.51 -16.20 23.20
C VAL A 60 11.46 -16.71 21.76
N TRP A 61 10.54 -16.17 20.95
CA TRP A 61 10.41 -16.43 19.51
C TRP A 61 10.54 -15.11 18.75
N ALA A 62 11.23 -15.12 17.61
CA ALA A 62 11.50 -13.90 16.82
C ALA A 62 10.24 -13.24 16.23
N GLY A 63 9.16 -14.01 16.09
CA GLY A 63 7.95 -13.59 15.39
C GLY A 63 8.18 -13.45 13.88
N ARG A 64 7.10 -13.15 13.14
CA ARG A 64 7.17 -12.85 11.71
C ARG A 64 6.01 -11.96 11.27
N VAL A 65 6.15 -11.41 10.07
CA VAL A 65 5.03 -10.78 9.37
C VAL A 65 4.70 -11.61 8.15
N VAL A 66 3.41 -11.89 7.96
CA VAL A 66 2.85 -12.49 6.75
C VAL A 66 1.74 -11.60 6.24
N VAL A 67 1.83 -11.19 4.98
CA VAL A 67 0.84 -10.33 4.31
C VAL A 67 0.34 -11.05 3.07
N ARG A 68 -0.98 -11.12 2.92
CA ARG A 68 -1.59 -11.52 1.65
C ARG A 68 -1.53 -10.33 0.70
N ALA A 69 -1.01 -10.54 -0.49
CA ALA A 69 -0.93 -9.51 -1.53
C ALA A 69 -1.39 -10.04 -2.88
N THR A 70 -2.09 -9.18 -3.62
CA THR A 70 -2.38 -9.39 -5.04
C THR A 70 -1.24 -8.79 -5.85
N VAL A 71 -0.60 -9.61 -6.68
CA VAL A 71 0.49 -9.22 -7.57
C VAL A 71 0.00 -9.35 -9.01
N SER A 72 0.24 -8.34 -9.84
CA SER A 72 -0.19 -8.33 -11.24
C SER A 72 0.88 -7.73 -12.16
N GLY A 73 0.91 -8.19 -13.40
CA GLY A 73 1.80 -7.71 -14.45
C GLY A 73 1.25 -8.11 -15.82
N GLY A 74 1.33 -7.23 -16.83
CA GLY A 74 0.68 -7.47 -18.12
C GLY A 74 -0.78 -7.91 -17.96
N ASP A 75 -1.09 -9.08 -18.50
CA ASP A 75 -2.43 -9.71 -18.48
C ASP A 75 -2.63 -10.72 -17.33
N TRP A 76 -1.65 -10.90 -16.44
CA TRP A 76 -1.75 -11.86 -15.34
C TRP A 76 -1.93 -11.18 -13.98
N SER A 77 -2.57 -11.91 -13.06
CA SER A 77 -2.75 -11.54 -11.66
C SER A 77 -2.77 -12.79 -10.80
N LYS A 78 -2.14 -12.75 -9.62
CA LYS A 78 -2.20 -13.83 -8.63
C LYS A 78 -2.12 -13.30 -7.20
N THR A 79 -2.66 -14.07 -6.27
CA THR A 79 -2.53 -13.80 -4.84
C THR A 79 -1.38 -14.62 -4.26
N VAL A 80 -0.55 -13.99 -3.44
CA VAL A 80 0.59 -14.62 -2.75
C VAL A 80 0.65 -14.18 -1.30
N ASP A 81 1.14 -15.07 -0.44
CA ASP A 81 1.44 -14.76 0.95
C ASP A 81 2.92 -14.43 1.06
N LEU A 82 3.24 -13.18 1.41
CA LEU A 82 4.59 -12.67 1.52
C LEU A 82 5.03 -12.66 2.97
N VAL A 83 6.13 -13.35 3.27
CA VAL A 83 6.80 -13.29 4.56
C VAL A 83 7.86 -12.20 4.53
N LEU A 84 7.93 -11.36 5.56
CA LEU A 84 8.92 -10.28 5.65
C LEU A 84 10.35 -10.82 5.50
N GLY A 85 11.08 -10.28 4.53
CA GLY A 85 12.46 -10.66 4.22
C GLY A 85 12.62 -11.93 3.38
N VAL A 86 11.54 -12.63 3.04
CA VAL A 86 11.60 -13.88 2.26
C VAL A 86 11.24 -13.62 0.80
N PRO A 87 12.14 -13.90 -0.17
CA PRO A 87 11.85 -13.73 -1.58
C PRO A 87 10.93 -14.84 -2.11
N VAL A 88 9.99 -14.47 -2.98
CA VAL A 88 9.05 -15.37 -3.66
C VAL A 88 9.16 -15.21 -5.18
N ASP A 89 9.06 -16.32 -5.92
CA ASP A 89 9.06 -16.33 -7.37
C ASP A 89 7.81 -15.69 -7.98
N ILE A 90 8.02 -14.62 -8.75
CA ILE A 90 6.99 -13.88 -9.47
C ILE A 90 7.48 -13.66 -10.91
N ALA A 91 6.77 -14.25 -11.88
CA ALA A 91 7.18 -14.23 -13.28
C ALA A 91 8.65 -14.65 -13.44
N ASP A 92 9.50 -13.74 -13.90
CA ASP A 92 10.92 -13.92 -14.18
C ASP A 92 11.84 -13.37 -13.06
N GLY A 93 11.28 -12.96 -11.92
CA GLY A 93 12.03 -12.37 -10.82
C GLY A 93 11.59 -12.81 -9.42
N LYS A 94 12.23 -12.18 -8.44
CA LYS A 94 11.98 -12.39 -7.01
C LYS A 94 11.30 -11.15 -6.42
N LEU A 95 10.13 -11.33 -5.83
CA LEU A 95 9.44 -10.31 -5.06
C LEU A 95 9.66 -10.54 -3.57
N THR A 96 10.01 -9.49 -2.84
CA THR A 96 10.23 -9.53 -1.39
C THR A 96 9.44 -8.43 -0.70
N LEU A 97 8.75 -8.77 0.40
CA LEU A 97 8.29 -7.78 1.37
C LEU A 97 9.51 -7.37 2.19
N THR A 98 10.06 -6.17 1.97
CA THR A 98 11.35 -5.75 2.54
C THR A 98 11.20 -4.99 3.84
N ALA A 99 10.08 -4.28 4.03
CA ALA A 99 9.82 -3.55 5.27
C ALA A 99 8.33 -3.47 5.59
N VAL A 100 8.04 -3.44 6.89
CA VAL A 100 6.72 -3.14 7.45
C VAL A 100 6.90 -2.05 8.49
N THR A 101 6.33 -0.88 8.26
CA THR A 101 6.46 0.28 9.16
C THR A 101 5.10 0.64 9.79
N PRO A 102 5.08 1.20 11.01
CA PRO A 102 6.21 1.36 11.91
C PRO A 102 6.76 0.01 12.41
N GLU A 103 7.98 0.03 12.94
CA GLU A 103 8.48 -1.07 13.75
C GLU A 103 7.59 -1.28 14.97
N ARG A 104 7.52 -2.51 15.48
CA ARG A 104 6.77 -2.77 16.71
C ARG A 104 7.52 -2.15 17.88
N THR A 105 6.79 -1.39 18.68
CA THR A 105 7.21 -0.93 20.01
C THR A 105 6.14 -1.38 21.01
N GLU A 106 6.44 -1.34 22.31
CA GLU A 106 5.47 -1.74 23.34
C GLU A 106 4.17 -0.91 23.30
N SER A 107 4.24 0.33 22.79
CA SER A 107 3.11 1.25 22.66
C SER A 107 2.43 1.19 21.28
N THR A 108 3.06 0.57 20.28
CA THR A 108 2.53 0.52 18.91
C THR A 108 1.88 -0.82 18.61
N SER A 109 0.55 -0.78 18.47
CA SER A 109 -0.24 -1.89 17.93
C SER A 109 -0.75 -1.53 16.54
N ALA A 110 -0.98 -2.53 15.68
CA ALA A 110 -1.62 -2.36 14.38
C ALA A 110 -3.00 -1.68 14.48
N LYS A 111 -3.61 -1.71 15.67
CA LYS A 111 -4.87 -1.02 15.99
C LYS A 111 -4.73 0.50 16.07
N THR A 112 -3.56 1.02 16.48
CA THR A 112 -3.35 2.45 16.77
C THR A 112 -2.58 3.15 15.64
N THR A 113 -1.73 2.43 14.92
CA THR A 113 -0.95 3.00 13.81
C THR A 113 -1.05 2.08 12.59
N PRO A 114 -1.64 2.56 11.47
CA PRO A 114 -1.84 1.73 10.30
C PRO A 114 -0.50 1.39 9.65
N SER A 115 -0.28 0.11 9.39
CA SER A 115 0.97 -0.36 8.80
C SER A 115 1.17 0.16 7.37
N ARG A 116 2.43 0.22 6.94
CA ARG A 116 2.83 0.42 5.56
C ARG A 116 3.79 -0.68 5.14
N PHE A 117 3.70 -1.07 3.88
CA PHE A 117 4.40 -2.22 3.30
C PHE A 117 5.30 -1.74 2.18
N THR A 118 6.57 -2.12 2.23
CA THR A 118 7.55 -1.84 1.18
C THR A 118 7.90 -3.14 0.48
N PHE A 119 7.91 -3.12 -0.84
CA PHE A 119 8.24 -4.27 -1.66
C PHE A 119 9.46 -3.97 -2.50
N ALA A 120 10.23 -5.01 -2.83
CA ALA A 120 11.30 -4.94 -3.81
C ALA A 120 11.16 -6.10 -4.79
N PHE A 121 11.37 -5.81 -6.06
CA PHE A 121 11.40 -6.81 -7.13
C PHE A 121 12.78 -6.83 -7.77
N GLN A 122 13.34 -8.01 -7.96
CA GLN A 122 14.60 -8.24 -8.66
C GLN A 122 14.35 -9.24 -9.79
N GLY A 123 14.36 -8.77 -11.04
CA GLY A 123 14.06 -9.52 -12.27
C GLY A 123 13.88 -8.56 -13.45
N GLY A 124 13.41 -9.03 -14.60
CA GLY A 124 13.10 -8.19 -15.76
C GLY A 124 14.21 -8.12 -16.83
N LEU A 125 14.94 -9.22 -17.07
CA LEU A 125 15.95 -9.29 -18.13
C LEU A 125 15.34 -9.57 -19.50
#